data_AF-A0A821F5R8-F1
#
_entry.id   AF-A0A821F5R8-F1
#
_cell.length_a   1.000
_cell.length_b   1.000
_cell.length_c   1.000
_cell.angle_alpha   90.00
_cell.angle_beta   90.00
_cell.angle_gamma   90.00
#
_symmetry.space_group_name_H-M   'P 1'
#
loop_
_entity.id
_entity.type
_entity.pdbx_description
1 polymer ?
#
loop_
_entity_poly.entity_id
_entity_poly.type
_entity_poly.pdbx_seq_one_letter_code
_entity_poly.pdbx_strand_id
1 'polypeptide(L)'
;CWASIERHIIIFSQSIFQIRWKRIAFRYVPLSIAIFYTPTCCVAVIFIFIYNYVNDWNFYELLYWLANTIIPTVSVALANILLLIRVTYRSTRIRHNAERTKNNLIMTIQLLTISALFLVFRLPIAVTGLIQQFFDATFIIDIQFNIFFYLIYLIQLFLPLVCLVSLPELKKTTDMTIIRYGGHRNAISDVPAFYVASFMPAINKRGGSWSRERLLAGKQKNFHSNQIRFFSFHLDFFNSEVNIITFTYLIANK
;
A
#
# COMPACT_ATOMS: atom_id res chain seq x y z
N CYS A 1 4.04 3.77 2.30
CA CYS A 1 3.63 4.55 1.10
C CYS A 1 4.50 4.28 -0.14
N TRP A 2 5.83 4.31 -0.03
CA TRP A 2 6.76 4.15 -1.17
C TRP A 2 6.51 2.88 -2.01
N ALA A 3 6.29 1.73 -1.34
CA ALA A 3 5.91 0.44 -1.92
C ALA A 3 4.79 0.52 -2.97
N SER A 4 3.77 1.30 -2.61
CA SER A 4 2.53 1.44 -3.35
C SER A 4 2.79 2.24 -4.62
N ILE A 5 3.53 3.35 -4.48
CA ILE A 5 3.99 4.19 -5.58
C ILE A 5 4.87 3.39 -6.54
N GLU A 6 5.79 2.57 -6.02
CA GLU A 6 6.68 1.75 -6.85
C GLU A 6 5.91 0.69 -7.65
N ARG A 7 5.02 -0.08 -7.01
CA ARG A 7 4.16 -1.04 -7.72
C ARG A 7 3.29 -0.37 -8.77
N HIS A 8 2.71 0.78 -8.43
CA HIS A 8 1.91 1.57 -9.37
C HIS A 8 2.73 2.01 -10.58
N ILE A 9 3.97 2.46 -10.40
CA ILE A 9 4.88 2.79 -11.50
C ILE A 9 5.13 1.56 -12.39
N ILE A 10 5.39 0.39 -11.82
CA ILE A 10 5.70 -0.83 -12.57
C ILE A 10 4.50 -1.31 -13.40
N ILE A 11 3.31 -1.35 -12.82
CA ILE A 11 2.08 -1.82 -13.51
C ILE A 11 1.71 -0.87 -14.65
N PHE A 12 1.84 0.43 -14.43
CA PHE A 12 1.48 1.44 -15.43
C PHE A 12 2.59 1.63 -16.49
N SER A 13 3.79 1.09 -16.26
CA SER A 13 4.98 1.36 -17.06
C SER A 13 5.03 0.64 -18.41
N GLN A 14 4.20 -0.37 -18.66
CA GLN A 14 4.39 -1.20 -19.85
C GLN A 14 4.08 -0.47 -21.18
N SER A 15 3.21 0.54 -21.20
CA SER A 15 2.82 1.21 -22.47
C SER A 15 3.25 2.67 -22.59
N ILE A 16 3.54 3.36 -21.48
CA ILE A 16 3.85 4.81 -21.47
C ILE A 16 5.38 5.08 -21.47
N PHE A 17 6.21 4.08 -21.19
CA PHE A 17 7.68 4.22 -21.13
C PHE A 17 8.42 3.60 -22.30
N GLN A 18 8.12 4.03 -23.52
CA GLN A 18 9.16 3.93 -24.56
C GLN A 18 10.25 5.00 -24.37
N ILE A 19 9.97 6.10 -23.67
CA ILE A 19 10.92 7.20 -23.44
C ILE A 19 11.63 7.01 -22.09
N ARG A 20 12.93 6.70 -22.13
CA ARG A 20 13.75 6.36 -20.94
C ARG A 20 13.79 7.46 -19.87
N TRP A 21 13.86 8.73 -20.26
CA TRP A 21 14.00 9.86 -19.33
C TRP A 21 12.79 10.10 -18.43
N LYS A 22 11.58 9.99 -18.98
CA LYS A 22 10.35 10.15 -18.18
C LYS A 22 10.25 9.08 -17.09
N ARG A 23 10.85 7.89 -17.30
CA ARG A 23 10.86 6.78 -16.32
C ARG A 23 11.67 7.12 -15.09
N ILE A 24 12.83 7.70 -15.32
CA ILE A 24 13.72 8.13 -14.26
C ILE A 24 13.06 9.29 -13.52
N ALA A 25 12.59 10.32 -14.22
CA ALA A 25 11.95 11.47 -13.56
C ALA A 25 10.77 11.06 -12.65
N PHE A 26 9.79 10.30 -13.14
CA PHE A 26 8.63 9.92 -12.31
C PHE A 26 8.97 8.97 -11.14
N ARG A 27 10.06 8.20 -11.24
CA ARG A 27 10.47 7.29 -10.18
C ARG A 27 11.36 7.97 -9.14
N TYR A 28 12.29 8.81 -9.58
CA TYR A 28 13.23 9.44 -8.67
C TYR A 28 12.68 10.72 -8.05
N VAL A 29 11.84 11.51 -8.75
CA VAL A 29 11.38 12.81 -8.22
C VAL A 29 10.61 12.67 -6.90
N PRO A 30 9.59 11.80 -6.75
CA PRO A 30 8.89 11.68 -5.47
C PRO A 30 9.78 11.11 -4.36
N LEU A 31 10.72 10.22 -4.70
CA LEU A 31 11.70 9.68 -3.75
C LEU A 31 12.64 10.77 -3.27
N SER A 32 13.23 11.51 -4.21
CA SER A 32 14.16 12.59 -3.95
C SER A 32 13.49 13.65 -3.10
N ILE A 33 12.27 14.08 -3.45
CA ILE A 33 11.51 15.03 -2.63
C ILE A 33 11.33 14.48 -1.22
N ALA A 34 10.90 13.23 -1.04
CA ALA A 34 10.73 12.66 0.29
C ALA A 34 12.04 12.56 1.09
N ILE A 35 13.14 12.15 0.44
CA ILE A 35 14.47 12.01 1.07
C ILE A 35 15.04 13.37 1.45
N PHE A 36 14.84 14.41 0.64
CA PHE A 36 15.34 15.76 0.93
C PHE A 36 14.43 16.53 1.88
N TYR A 37 13.12 16.30 1.84
CA TYR A 37 12.15 17.01 2.66
C TYR A 37 12.41 16.81 4.16
N THR A 38 12.53 15.57 4.63
CA THR A 38 12.75 15.26 6.05
C THR A 38 14.00 15.92 6.65
N PRO A 39 15.21 15.77 6.09
CA PRO A 39 16.41 16.41 6.64
C PRO A 39 16.36 17.93 6.49
N THR A 40 15.78 18.47 5.40
CA THR A 40 15.67 19.93 5.23
C THR A 40 14.74 20.53 6.29
N CYS A 41 13.59 19.88 6.56
CA CYS A 41 12.70 20.27 7.65
C CYS A 41 13.38 20.15 9.01
N CYS A 42 14.10 19.06 9.29
CA CYS A 42 14.82 18.91 10.56
C CYS A 42 15.89 19.99 10.75
N VAL A 43 16.72 20.25 9.75
CA VAL A 43 17.77 21.28 9.82
C VAL A 43 17.15 22.67 9.97
N ALA A 44 16.09 22.98 9.20
CA ALA A 44 15.39 24.25 9.32
C ALA A 44 14.84 24.47 10.74
N VAL A 45 14.27 23.43 11.35
CA VAL A 45 13.74 23.49 12.72
C VAL A 45 14.84 23.69 13.75
N ILE A 46 15.96 22.97 13.63
CA ILE A 46 17.11 23.15 14.53
C ILE A 46 17.66 24.58 14.42
N PHE A 47 17.81 25.11 13.20
CA PHE A 47 18.27 26.48 12.99
C PHE A 47 17.30 27.51 13.57
N ILE A 48 16.00 27.35 13.33
CA ILE A 48 14.95 28.23 13.86
C ILE A 48 14.92 28.16 15.40
N PHE A 49 15.05 26.98 15.98
CA PHE A 49 15.07 26.75 17.42
C PHE A 49 16.25 27.46 18.09
N ILE A 50 17.46 27.32 17.52
CA ILE A 50 18.67 27.97 18.05
C ILE A 50 18.57 29.50 17.93
N TYR A 51 18.04 30.01 16.82
CA TYR A 51 17.97 31.44 16.56
C TYR A 51 16.89 32.15 17.40
N ASN A 52 15.77 31.47 17.68
CA ASN A 52 14.61 32.05 18.35
C ASN A 52 14.46 31.67 19.83
N TYR A 53 15.48 31.11 20.48
CA TYR A 53 15.49 30.92 21.93
C TYR A 53 15.14 32.20 22.70
N VAL A 54 15.33 33.37 22.08
CA VAL A 54 15.10 34.71 22.62
C VAL A 54 13.70 35.28 22.30
N ASN A 55 13.00 34.80 21.27
CA ASN A 55 11.73 35.36 20.79
C ASN A 55 10.64 34.28 20.69
N ASP A 56 9.71 34.29 21.65
CA ASP A 56 8.37 33.68 21.66
C ASP A 56 8.19 32.31 20.96
N TRP A 57 8.22 31.24 21.75
CA TRP A 57 8.29 29.85 21.27
C TRP A 57 7.01 29.34 20.58
N ASN A 58 5.85 29.94 20.88
CA ASN A 58 4.54 29.41 20.51
C ASN A 58 4.26 29.40 19.00
N PHE A 59 4.76 30.38 18.23
CA PHE A 59 4.42 30.51 16.81
C PHE A 59 5.15 29.47 15.92
N TYR A 60 6.40 29.13 16.26
CA TYR A 60 7.21 28.23 15.44
C TYR A 60 6.84 26.76 15.65
N GLU A 61 6.51 26.39 16.89
CA GLU A 61 6.01 25.06 17.19
C GLU A 61 4.71 24.77 16.42
N LEU A 62 3.80 25.76 16.39
CA LEU A 62 2.61 25.75 15.56
C LEU A 62 2.96 25.53 14.08
N LEU A 63 3.84 26.36 13.51
CA LEU A 63 4.18 26.29 12.09
C LEU A 63 4.81 24.94 11.73
N TYR A 64 5.67 24.43 12.60
CA TYR A 64 6.31 23.12 12.44
C TYR A 64 5.30 21.98 12.47
N TRP A 65 4.43 21.96 13.48
CA TRP A 65 3.37 20.97 13.60
C TRP A 65 2.46 20.99 12.37
N LEU A 66 2.09 22.19 11.92
CA LEU A 66 1.20 22.40 10.78
C LEU A 66 1.87 21.96 9.47
N ALA A 67 3.16 22.27 9.28
CA ALA A 67 3.93 21.81 8.13
C ALA A 67 4.07 20.28 8.11
N ASN A 68 4.44 19.67 9.24
CA ASN A 68 4.64 18.22 9.33
C ASN A 68 3.36 17.40 9.30
N THR A 69 2.21 18.00 9.64
CA THR A 69 0.93 17.29 9.68
C THR A 69 0.10 17.56 8.43
N ILE A 70 -0.05 18.83 8.04
CA ILE A 70 -0.95 19.23 6.94
C ILE A 70 -0.33 18.96 5.58
N ILE A 71 0.93 19.33 5.34
CA ILE A 71 1.57 19.15 4.03
C ILE A 71 1.56 17.68 3.59
N PRO A 72 1.98 16.69 4.40
CA PRO A 72 1.90 15.30 3.99
C PRO A 72 0.46 14.82 3.82
N THR A 73 -0.48 15.27 4.66
CA THR A 73 -1.89 14.86 4.55
C THR A 73 -2.53 15.39 3.26
N VAL A 74 -2.31 16.66 2.94
CA VAL A 74 -2.80 17.31 1.71
C VAL A 74 -2.13 16.72 0.47
N SER A 75 -0.81 16.48 0.52
CA SER A 75 -0.11 15.88 -0.62
C SER A 75 -0.58 14.44 -0.89
N VAL A 76 -0.85 13.65 0.14
CA VAL A 76 -1.46 12.31 0.00
C VAL A 76 -2.88 12.42 -0.55
N ALA A 77 -3.71 13.34 -0.04
CA ALA A 77 -5.07 13.55 -0.54
C ALA A 77 -5.08 13.95 -2.03
N LEU A 78 -4.23 14.89 -2.43
CA LEU A 78 -4.07 15.31 -3.83
C LEU A 78 -3.57 14.17 -4.71
N ALA A 79 -2.58 13.40 -4.24
CA ALA A 79 -2.09 12.23 -4.97
C ALA A 79 -3.22 11.20 -5.19
N ASN A 80 -4.10 10.99 -4.20
CA ASN A 80 -5.23 10.08 -4.29
C ASN A 80 -6.28 10.55 -5.30
N ILE A 81 -6.62 11.84 -5.27
CA ILE A 81 -7.56 12.44 -6.23
C ILE A 81 -7.01 12.30 -7.66
N LEU A 82 -5.73 12.63 -7.85
CA LEU A 82 -5.07 12.54 -9.15
C LEU A 82 -5.01 11.08 -9.67
N LEU A 83 -4.77 10.12 -8.77
CA LEU A 83 -4.85 8.70 -9.09
C LEU A 83 -6.26 8.29 -9.53
N LEU A 84 -7.29 8.71 -8.80
CA LEU A 84 -8.68 8.40 -9.11
C LEU A 84 -9.08 8.98 -10.49
N ILE A 85 -8.79 10.26 -10.74
CA ILE A 85 -9.05 10.90 -12.03
C ILE A 85 -8.37 10.13 -13.16
N ARG A 86 -7.10 9.78 -12.98
CA ARG A 86 -6.31 9.06 -14.00
C ARG A 86 -6.88 7.68 -14.31
N VAL A 87 -7.36 6.98 -13.29
CA VAL A 87 -7.94 5.63 -13.43
C VAL A 87 -9.25 5.70 -14.19
N THR A 88 -10.13 6.64 -13.83
CA THR A 88 -11.39 6.87 -14.53
C THR A 88 -11.14 7.18 -16.00
N TYR A 89 -10.19 8.08 -16.28
CA TYR A 89 -9.83 8.44 -17.66
C TYR A 89 -9.27 7.25 -18.46
N ARG A 90 -8.40 6.44 -17.83
CA ARG A 90 -7.78 5.27 -18.48
C ARG A 90 -8.79 4.16 -18.74
N SER A 91 -9.74 3.97 -17.83
CA SER A 91 -10.82 2.98 -17.96
C SER A 91 -11.66 3.26 -19.21
N THR A 92 -12.00 4.52 -19.46
CA THR A 92 -12.80 4.94 -20.61
C THR A 92 -12.09 4.69 -21.95
N ARG A 93 -10.76 4.84 -22.01
CA ARG A 93 -10.00 4.74 -23.27
C ARG A 93 -9.66 3.30 -23.68
N ILE A 94 -9.50 2.37 -22.74
CA ILE A 94 -9.03 0.99 -23.02
C ILE A 94 -10.22 0.01 -23.01
N ARG A 95 -11.22 0.27 -23.85
CA ARG A 95 -12.42 -0.59 -23.97
C ARG A 95 -12.14 -1.89 -24.75
N HIS A 96 -11.04 -1.95 -25.50
CA HIS A 96 -10.77 -3.05 -26.43
C HIS A 96 -10.19 -4.33 -25.80
N ASN A 97 -9.87 -4.35 -24.50
CA ASN A 97 -9.22 -5.51 -23.87
C ASN A 97 -9.73 -5.75 -22.44
N ALA A 98 -10.94 -6.31 -22.35
CA ALA A 98 -11.69 -6.45 -21.10
C ALA A 98 -10.94 -7.19 -19.98
N GLU A 99 -10.20 -8.26 -20.31
CA GLU A 99 -9.45 -9.03 -19.30
C GLU A 99 -8.31 -8.23 -18.68
N ARG A 100 -7.55 -7.49 -19.50
CA ARG A 100 -6.42 -6.69 -19.01
C ARG A 100 -6.90 -5.51 -18.18
N THR A 101 -8.04 -4.93 -18.53
CA THR A 101 -8.68 -3.85 -17.77
C THR A 101 -9.10 -4.31 -16.38
N LYS A 102 -9.72 -5.50 -16.25
CA LYS A 102 -10.11 -6.07 -14.95
C LYS A 102 -8.92 -6.21 -14.00
N ASN A 103 -7.80 -6.77 -14.47
CA ASN A 103 -6.61 -6.95 -13.62
C ASN A 103 -6.01 -5.61 -13.16
N ASN A 104 -5.96 -4.61 -14.05
CA ASN A 104 -5.46 -3.28 -13.70
C ASN A 104 -6.35 -2.58 -12.67
N LEU A 105 -7.68 -2.69 -12.82
CA LEU A 105 -8.63 -2.10 -11.88
C LEU A 105 -8.48 -2.68 -10.47
N ILE A 106 -8.28 -4.00 -10.33
CA ILE A 106 -8.09 -4.62 -9.02
C ILE A 106 -6.86 -4.04 -8.29
N MET A 107 -5.72 -3.93 -8.99
CA MET A 107 -4.51 -3.35 -8.42
C MET A 107 -4.66 -1.88 -8.06
N THR A 108 -5.42 -1.13 -8.86
CA THR A 108 -5.75 0.26 -8.55
C THR A 108 -6.65 0.38 -7.33
N ILE A 109 -7.70 -0.46 -7.23
CA ILE A 109 -8.60 -0.47 -6.08
C ILE A 109 -7.80 -0.76 -4.82
N GLN A 110 -6.85 -1.70 -4.85
CA GLN A 110 -5.94 -1.93 -3.73
C GLN A 110 -5.24 -0.65 -3.27
N LEU A 111 -4.69 0.09 -4.23
CA LEU A 111 -3.97 1.32 -3.98
C LEU A 111 -4.89 2.36 -3.35
N LEU A 112 -6.08 2.52 -3.93
CA LEU A 112 -7.11 3.43 -3.48
C LEU A 112 -7.55 3.09 -2.05
N THR A 113 -7.74 1.80 -1.75
CA THR A 113 -8.13 1.35 -0.41
C THR A 113 -7.05 1.66 0.62
N ILE A 114 -5.77 1.41 0.32
CA ILE A 114 -4.66 1.75 1.23
C ILE A 114 -4.65 3.27 1.46
N SER A 115 -4.74 4.04 0.39
CA SER A 115 -4.77 5.49 0.43
C SER A 115 -5.96 6.07 1.21
N ALA A 116 -7.15 5.50 1.02
CA ALA A 116 -8.36 5.88 1.73
C ALA A 116 -8.24 5.54 3.22
N LEU A 117 -7.66 4.38 3.55
CA LEU A 117 -7.37 3.98 4.92
C LEU A 117 -6.51 5.04 5.63
N PHE A 118 -5.40 5.46 5.00
CA PHE A 118 -4.55 6.53 5.53
C PHE A 118 -5.33 7.84 5.74
N LEU A 119 -6.18 8.23 4.79
CA LEU A 119 -6.94 9.47 4.87
C LEU A 119 -8.00 9.41 5.99
N VAL A 120 -8.74 8.30 6.09
CA VAL A 120 -9.76 8.09 7.13
C VAL A 120 -9.17 8.15 8.53
N PHE A 121 -7.97 7.61 8.74
CA PHE A 121 -7.35 7.60 10.07
C PHE A 121 -6.50 8.84 10.37
N ARG A 122 -5.82 9.46 9.39
CA ARG A 122 -5.04 10.68 9.64
C ARG A 122 -5.86 11.96 9.63
N LEU A 123 -6.93 12.04 8.84
CA LEU A 123 -7.71 13.28 8.72
C LEU A 123 -8.35 13.70 10.05
N PRO A 124 -8.96 12.80 10.85
CA PRO A 124 -9.48 13.15 12.17
C PRO A 124 -8.42 13.77 13.07
N ILE A 125 -7.20 13.22 13.08
CA ILE A 125 -6.07 13.71 13.89
C ILE A 125 -5.65 15.11 13.45
N ALA A 126 -5.57 15.33 12.13
CA ALA A 126 -5.24 16.65 11.60
C ALA A 126 -6.33 17.69 11.92
N VAL A 127 -7.60 17.29 11.87
CA VAL A 127 -8.73 18.17 12.19
C VAL A 127 -8.79 18.49 13.69
N THR A 128 -8.62 17.50 14.57
CA THR A 128 -8.63 17.75 16.01
C THR A 128 -7.46 18.61 16.45
N GLY A 129 -6.26 18.36 15.91
CA GLY A 129 -5.10 19.21 16.17
C GLY A 129 -5.29 20.65 15.67
N LEU A 130 -5.93 20.84 14.51
CA LEU A 130 -6.29 22.17 14.02
C LEU A 130 -7.28 22.87 14.96
N ILE A 131 -8.29 22.16 15.46
CA ILE A 131 -9.26 22.72 16.40
C ILE A 131 -8.58 23.09 17.72
N GLN A 132 -7.73 22.21 18.26
CA GLN A 132 -6.99 22.47 19.48
C GLN A 132 -6.15 23.74 19.38
N GLN A 133 -5.58 23.97 18.20
CA GLN A 133 -4.68 25.06 17.96
C GLN A 133 -5.37 26.42 17.78
N PHE A 134 -6.57 26.44 17.18
CA PHE A 134 -7.29 27.69 16.90
C PHE A 134 -8.37 28.05 17.93
N PHE A 135 -8.91 27.07 18.64
CA PHE A 135 -10.06 27.26 19.52
C PHE A 135 -9.70 27.06 21.00
N ASP A 136 -9.23 25.85 21.35
CA ASP A 136 -8.95 25.50 22.75
C ASP A 136 -7.92 24.37 22.82
N ALA A 137 -6.76 24.66 23.43
CA ALA A 137 -5.65 23.72 23.57
C ALA A 137 -6.02 22.44 24.35
N THR A 138 -7.05 22.50 25.20
CA THR A 138 -7.49 21.36 26.01
C THR A 138 -8.57 20.50 25.36
N PHE A 139 -9.08 20.92 24.20
CA PHE A 139 -10.18 20.25 23.52
C PHE A 139 -9.83 18.81 23.14
N ILE A 140 -10.51 17.81 23.71
CA ILE A 140 -10.41 16.38 23.34
C ILE A 140 -8.99 15.80 23.56
N ILE A 141 -8.14 16.41 24.40
CA ILE A 141 -6.75 15.96 24.56
C ILE A 141 -6.66 14.49 25.03
N ASP A 142 -7.50 14.09 25.99
CA ASP A 142 -7.52 12.71 26.53
C ASP A 142 -7.95 11.69 25.48
N ILE A 143 -8.99 12.01 24.70
CA ILE A 143 -9.49 11.16 23.62
C ILE A 143 -8.44 11.07 22.50
N GLN A 144 -7.75 12.17 22.21
CA GLN A 144 -6.74 12.20 21.16
C GLN A 144 -5.57 11.29 21.49
N PHE A 145 -5.04 11.36 22.71
CA PHE A 145 -3.96 10.47 23.13
C PHE A 145 -4.41 9.00 23.25
N ASN A 146 -5.62 8.76 23.79
CA ASN A 146 -6.07 7.38 24.03
C ASN A 146 -6.73 6.68 22.84
N ILE A 147 -7.24 7.40 21.83
CA ILE A 147 -7.95 6.77 20.71
C ILE A 147 -7.20 6.97 19.39
N PHE A 148 -6.79 8.21 19.08
CA PHE A 148 -6.13 8.48 17.79
C PHE A 148 -4.76 7.82 17.69
N PHE A 149 -4.03 7.73 18.79
CA PHE A 149 -2.74 7.04 18.80
C PHE A 149 -2.91 5.54 18.45
N TYR A 150 -3.93 4.88 19.01
CA TYR A 150 -4.25 3.49 18.68
C TYR A 150 -4.76 3.30 17.25
N LEU A 151 -5.52 4.27 16.73
CA LEU A 151 -5.99 4.25 15.33
C LEU A 151 -4.83 4.23 14.33
N ILE A 152 -3.71 4.89 14.64
CA ILE A 152 -2.51 4.83 13.78
C ILE A 152 -1.95 3.40 13.73
N TYR A 153 -1.90 2.69 14.85
CA TYR A 153 -1.45 1.29 14.86
C TYR A 153 -2.40 0.36 14.10
N LEU A 154 -3.70 0.65 14.11
CA LEU A 154 -4.67 -0.11 13.30
C LEU A 154 -4.36 0.01 11.79
N ILE A 155 -3.86 1.14 11.30
CA ILE A 155 -3.41 1.26 9.90
C ILE A 155 -2.39 0.17 9.58
N GLN A 156 -1.41 -0.03 10.47
CA GLN A 156 -0.36 -1.04 10.31
C GLN A 156 -0.92 -2.46 10.28
N LEU A 157 -1.94 -2.73 11.11
CA LEU A 157 -2.63 -4.02 11.19
C LEU A 157 -3.49 -4.29 9.93
N PHE A 158 -4.18 -3.27 9.43
CA PHE A 158 -5.04 -3.40 8.25
C PHE A 158 -4.27 -3.45 6.94
N LEU A 159 -3.06 -2.89 6.87
CA LEU A 159 -2.25 -2.88 5.66
C LEU A 159 -1.99 -4.29 5.06
N PRO A 160 -1.54 -5.30 5.83
CA PRO A 160 -1.41 -6.67 5.31
C PRO A 160 -2.76 -7.30 4.96
N LEU A 161 -3.83 -7.00 5.71
CA LEU A 161 -5.19 -7.50 5.41
C LEU A 161 -5.69 -6.99 4.05
N VAL A 162 -5.57 -5.69 3.80
CA VAL A 162 -5.93 -5.08 2.51
C VAL A 162 -5.07 -5.65 1.38
N CYS A 163 -3.79 -5.93 1.64
CA CYS A 163 -2.91 -6.55 0.66
C CYS A 163 -3.28 -8.01 0.35
N LEU A 164 -3.67 -8.78 1.37
CA LEU A 164 -4.06 -10.18 1.24
C LEU A 164 -5.36 -10.31 0.44
N VAL A 165 -6.38 -9.52 0.81
CA VAL A 165 -7.69 -9.50 0.14
C VAL A 165 -7.57 -9.11 -1.33
N SER A 166 -6.60 -8.26 -1.65
CA SER A 166 -6.40 -7.80 -3.01
C SER A 166 -5.59 -8.75 -3.91
N LEU A 167 -5.11 -9.89 -3.39
CA LEU A 167 -4.34 -10.84 -4.20
C LEU A 167 -5.30 -11.70 -5.04
N PRO A 168 -5.41 -11.49 -6.37
CA PRO A 168 -6.38 -12.23 -7.19
C PRO A 168 -6.06 -13.73 -7.29
N GLU A 169 -4.81 -14.11 -7.00
CA GLU A 169 -4.33 -15.49 -7.03
C GLU A 169 -4.93 -16.33 -5.90
N LEU A 170 -5.13 -15.73 -4.72
CA LEU A 170 -5.81 -16.41 -3.62
C LEU A 170 -7.24 -16.75 -4.00
N LYS A 171 -7.96 -15.80 -4.61
CA LYS A 171 -9.35 -15.99 -5.04
C LYS A 171 -9.50 -17.10 -6.08
N LYS A 172 -8.59 -17.15 -7.07
CA LYS A 172 -8.61 -18.23 -8.08
C LYS A 172 -8.37 -19.60 -7.46
N THR A 173 -7.52 -19.68 -6.44
CA THR A 173 -7.20 -20.93 -5.76
C THR A 173 -8.38 -21.42 -4.92
N THR A 174 -9.05 -20.53 -4.20
CA THR A 174 -10.26 -20.88 -3.44
C THR A 174 -11.38 -21.34 -4.36
N ASP A 175 -11.63 -20.64 -5.48
CA ASP A 175 -12.69 -20.99 -6.42
C ASP A 175 -12.42 -22.36 -7.07
N MET A 176 -11.19 -22.64 -7.50
CA MET A 176 -10.82 -23.95 -8.05
C MET A 176 -10.98 -25.08 -7.03
N THR A 177 -10.65 -24.80 -5.76
CA THR A 177 -10.75 -25.79 -4.69
C THR A 177 -12.21 -26.10 -4.40
N ILE A 178 -13.08 -25.09 -4.34
CA ILE A 178 -14.53 -25.25 -4.14
C ILE A 178 -15.15 -26.05 -5.29
N ILE A 179 -14.79 -25.78 -6.54
CA ILE A 179 -15.31 -26.54 -7.71
C ILE A 179 -14.88 -28.01 -7.63
N ARG A 180 -13.63 -28.30 -7.25
CA ARG A 180 -13.15 -29.68 -7.09
C ARG A 180 -13.88 -30.43 -5.98
N TYR A 181 -14.10 -29.79 -4.82
CA TYR A 181 -14.81 -30.43 -3.71
C TYR A 181 -16.33 -30.52 -3.94
N GLY A 182 -16.92 -29.56 -4.66
CA GLY A 182 -18.33 -29.59 -5.04
C GLY A 182 -18.68 -30.70 -6.03
N GLY A 183 -17.80 -30.97 -7.01
CA GLY A 183 -17.97 -32.08 -7.96
C GLY A 183 -17.92 -33.46 -7.32
N HIS A 184 -17.23 -33.61 -6.18
CA HIS A 184 -17.09 -34.90 -5.50
C HIS A 184 -18.31 -35.27 -4.64
N ARG A 185 -19.11 -34.29 -4.20
CA ARG A 185 -20.35 -34.59 -3.44
C ARG A 185 -21.46 -35.18 -4.29
N ASN A 186 -21.50 -34.88 -5.59
CA ASN A 186 -22.53 -35.41 -6.49
C ASN A 186 -22.15 -36.77 -7.11
N ALA A 187 -20.92 -37.24 -6.93
CA ALA A 187 -20.48 -38.56 -7.40
C ALA A 187 -20.69 -39.68 -6.36
N ILE A 188 -21.06 -39.34 -5.12
CA ILE A 188 -21.24 -40.29 -4.02
C ILE A 188 -22.72 -40.70 -3.84
N SER A 189 -23.68 -40.02 -4.49
CA SER A 189 -25.09 -40.45 -4.45
C SER A 189 -25.43 -41.60 -5.41
N ASP A 190 -24.59 -41.90 -6.40
CA ASP A 190 -24.88 -42.91 -7.44
C ASP A 190 -23.73 -43.89 -7.65
N VAL A 191 -23.20 -44.48 -6.56
CA VAL A 191 -22.39 -45.71 -6.66
C VAL A 191 -23.28 -46.91 -6.31
N PRO A 192 -23.94 -47.56 -7.29
CA PRO A 192 -24.33 -48.94 -7.12
C PRO A 192 -23.05 -49.77 -6.94
N ALA A 193 -22.99 -50.52 -5.85
CA ALA A 193 -21.85 -51.33 -5.44
C ALA A 193 -21.60 -52.50 -6.40
N PHE A 194 -21.08 -52.27 -7.62
CA PHE A 194 -20.80 -53.38 -8.55
C PHE A 194 -19.54 -53.14 -9.40
N TYR A 195 -18.49 -53.94 -9.09
CA TYR A 195 -17.21 -54.20 -9.79
C TYR A 195 -16.21 -53.03 -9.89
N VAL A 196 -14.98 -53.06 -9.35
CA VAL A 196 -13.93 -54.11 -9.28
C VAL A 196 -13.82 -54.88 -10.59
N ALA A 197 -13.07 -54.33 -11.55
CA ALA A 197 -11.89 -54.97 -12.12
C ALA A 197 -11.36 -54.17 -13.33
N SER A 198 -10.05 -54.23 -13.51
CA SER A 198 -9.35 -54.24 -14.80
C SER A 198 -8.81 -52.91 -15.35
N PHE A 199 -7.46 -52.90 -15.43
CA PHE A 199 -6.64 -52.33 -16.50
C PHE A 199 -6.12 -50.88 -16.40
N MET A 200 -4.91 -50.77 -15.85
CA MET A 200 -3.80 -49.98 -16.43
C MET A 200 -3.24 -50.68 -17.69
N PRO A 201 -2.33 -50.10 -18.50
CA PRO A 201 -2.02 -48.68 -18.78
C PRO A 201 -1.88 -48.40 -20.30
N ALA A 202 -1.94 -47.14 -20.74
CA ALA A 202 -1.45 -46.75 -22.06
C ALA A 202 -0.71 -45.41 -22.01
N ILE A 203 0.62 -45.52 -21.91
CA ILE A 203 1.58 -44.42 -22.04
C ILE A 203 1.61 -44.02 -23.52
N ASN A 204 0.95 -42.90 -23.87
CA ASN A 204 1.05 -42.31 -25.20
C ASN A 204 2.09 -41.17 -25.19
N LYS A 205 3.24 -41.44 -25.81
CA LYS A 205 4.27 -40.45 -26.16
C LYS A 205 3.72 -39.52 -27.25
N ARG A 206 3.29 -38.31 -26.89
CA ARG A 206 3.31 -37.16 -27.82
C ARG A 206 4.14 -36.03 -27.24
N GLY A 207 5.34 -35.92 -27.80
CA GLY A 207 6.23 -34.78 -27.60
C GLY A 207 5.69 -33.53 -28.28
N GLY A 208 6.14 -32.37 -27.78
CA GLY A 208 6.01 -31.11 -28.51
C GLY A 208 5.03 -30.09 -27.93
N SER A 209 5.05 -29.80 -26.63
CA SER A 209 4.49 -28.51 -26.13
C SER A 209 4.99 -28.08 -24.74
N TRP A 210 6.11 -28.61 -24.26
CA TRP A 210 6.57 -28.34 -22.88
C TRP A 210 7.44 -27.07 -22.73
N SER A 211 7.72 -26.33 -23.81
CA SER A 211 8.60 -25.15 -23.76
C SER A 211 7.90 -23.83 -23.39
N ARG A 212 6.56 -23.72 -23.51
CA ARG A 212 5.85 -22.48 -23.11
C ARG A 212 5.49 -22.42 -21.63
N GLU A 213 5.23 -23.55 -20.98
CA GLU A 213 4.84 -23.56 -19.55
C GLU A 213 6.02 -23.26 -18.62
N ARG A 214 7.25 -23.68 -18.95
CA ARG A 214 8.44 -23.38 -18.11
C ARG A 214 8.80 -21.89 -18.07
N LEU A 215 8.51 -21.13 -19.15
CA LEU A 215 8.77 -19.69 -19.21
C LEU A 215 7.78 -18.87 -18.36
N LEU A 216 6.54 -19.33 -18.20
CA LEU A 216 5.55 -18.67 -17.33
C LEU A 216 5.81 -19.00 -15.86
N ALA A 217 6.19 -20.24 -15.52
CA ALA A 217 6.51 -20.63 -14.16
C ALA A 217 7.75 -19.90 -13.58
N GLY A 218 8.79 -19.66 -14.41
CA GLY A 218 9.98 -18.92 -13.98
C GLY A 218 9.73 -17.44 -13.67
N LYS A 219 8.79 -16.80 -14.38
CA LYS A 219 8.47 -15.38 -14.18
C LYS A 219 7.64 -15.14 -12.89
N GLN A 220 6.84 -16.13 -12.50
CA GLN A 220 5.98 -16.05 -11.32
C GLN A 220 6.76 -16.23 -10.01
N LYS A 221 7.79 -17.10 -10.00
CA LYS A 221 8.64 -17.33 -8.81
C LYS A 221 9.43 -16.09 -8.37
N ASN A 222 9.89 -15.27 -9.32
CA ASN A 222 10.62 -14.03 -9.03
C ASN A 222 9.73 -12.92 -8.44
N PHE A 223 8.43 -12.94 -8.72
CA PHE A 223 7.50 -11.93 -8.19
C PHE A 223 7.23 -12.16 -6.69
N HIS A 224 7.14 -13.43 -6.26
CA HIS A 224 6.85 -13.79 -4.88
C HIS A 224 8.04 -13.53 -3.94
N SER A 225 9.27 -13.84 -4.37
CA SER A 225 10.50 -13.58 -3.60
C SER A 225 10.71 -12.09 -3.29
N ASN A 226 10.38 -11.21 -4.24
CA ASN A 226 10.49 -9.76 -4.05
C ASN A 226 9.41 -9.20 -3.12
N GLN A 227 8.28 -9.89 -2.97
CA GLN A 227 7.23 -9.49 -2.02
C GLN A 227 7.63 -9.72 -0.56
N ILE A 228 8.33 -10.84 -0.28
CA ILE A 228 8.70 -11.25 1.08
C ILE A 228 9.84 -10.39 1.65
N ARG A 229 10.93 -10.16 0.88
CA ARG A 229 12.02 -9.26 1.33
C ARG A 229 11.55 -7.83 1.59
N PHE A 230 10.49 -7.42 0.90
CA PHE A 230 9.93 -6.08 0.99
C PHE A 230 9.15 -5.84 2.30
N PHE A 231 8.44 -6.85 2.80
CA PHE A 231 7.77 -6.76 4.10
C PHE A 231 8.77 -6.59 5.25
N SER A 232 9.94 -7.23 5.16
CA SER A 232 11.00 -7.11 6.16
C SER A 232 11.55 -5.69 6.28
N PHE A 233 11.91 -5.05 5.15
CA PHE A 233 12.51 -3.70 5.16
C PHE A 233 11.55 -2.61 5.66
N HIS A 234 10.24 -2.79 5.44
CA HIS A 234 9.24 -1.81 5.85
C HIS A 234 8.96 -1.84 7.36
N LEU A 235 9.18 -2.99 8.01
CA LEU A 235 9.15 -3.13 9.47
C LEU A 235 10.31 -2.35 10.13
N ASP A 236 11.48 -2.37 9.50
CA ASP A 236 12.68 -1.69 10.03
C ASP A 236 12.57 -0.16 9.98
N PHE A 237 12.06 0.40 8.88
CA PHE A 237 11.89 1.86 8.74
C PHE A 237 10.85 2.41 9.74
N PHE A 238 9.77 1.67 10.01
CA PHE A 238 8.75 2.10 10.97
C PHE A 238 9.21 1.99 12.42
N ASN A 239 10.02 0.98 12.76
CA ASN A 239 10.69 0.93 14.06
C ASN A 239 11.55 2.18 14.31
N SER A 240 12.13 2.76 13.25
CA SER A 240 12.88 4.01 13.34
C SER A 240 11.99 5.22 13.69
N GLU A 241 10.81 5.36 13.05
CA GLU A 241 9.90 6.48 13.36
C GLU A 241 9.26 6.37 14.75
N VAL A 242 8.92 5.16 15.20
CA VAL A 242 8.40 4.93 16.56
C VAL A 242 9.46 5.29 17.59
N ASN A 243 10.73 4.98 17.33
CA ASN A 243 11.83 5.38 18.21
C ASN A 243 11.98 6.90 18.27
N ILE A 244 11.81 7.62 17.16
CA ILE A 244 11.91 9.09 17.14
C ILE A 244 10.78 9.73 17.98
N ILE A 245 9.53 9.29 17.80
CA ILE A 245 8.38 9.83 18.55
C ILE A 245 8.55 9.54 20.05
N THR A 246 8.99 8.33 20.39
CA THR A 246 9.27 7.94 21.78
C THR A 246 10.39 8.80 22.39
N PHE A 247 11.41 9.13 21.61
CA PHE A 247 12.52 9.99 22.03
C PHE A 247 12.08 11.43 22.24
N THR A 248 11.21 11.97 21.38
CA THR A 248 10.63 13.32 21.53
C THR A 248 9.75 13.39 22.79
N TYR A 249 8.98 12.34 23.07
CA TYR A 249 8.17 12.25 24.29
C TYR A 249 9.02 12.21 25.57
N LEU A 250 10.18 11.56 25.51
CA LEU A 250 11.11 11.45 26.64
C LEU A 250 11.86 12.76 26.92
N ILE A 251 12.03 13.60 25.90
CA ILE A 251 12.58 14.95 26.03
C ILE A 251 11.54 15.94 26.56
N ALA A 252 10.27 15.83 26.12
CA ALA A 252 9.20 16.72 26.57
C ALA A 252 8.76 16.52 28.03
N ASN A 253 9.07 15.37 28.63
CA ASN A 253 8.74 15.03 30.02
C ASN A 253 9.91 15.22 31.01
N LYS A 254 11.02 15.83 30.56
CA LYS A 254 12.15 16.24 31.40
C LYS A 254 12.22 17.75 31.50
#